data_AF-A0A3A8FAM1-F1
#
_entry.id   AF-A0A3A8FAM1-F1
#
_cell.length_a   1.000
_cell.length_b   1.000
_cell.length_c   1.000
_cell.angle_alpha   90.00
_cell.angle_beta   90.00
_cell.angle_gamma   90.00
#
_symmetry.space_group_name_H-M   'P 1'
#
loop_
_entity.id
_entity.type
_entity.pdbx_description
1 polymer ?
#
loop_
_entity_poly.entity_id
_entity_poly.type
_entity_poly.pdbx_seq_one_letter_code
_entity_poly.pdbx_strand_id
1 'polypeptide(L)'
;MFKQICSALIATSCMLSLIACQPSQSAASSSSYHIDANDYDAFWIWGEIKSAPYLNKAKHVYVLQGEIRIDKASKQSILMPQGVSVLNIPHQKVWLVFRNHHLNWQHHELDKILKRVLQWENSGNHIQGIQIDFDARTKNLHEYGLFLQQLRKQLPQQYQLSITSLMDWTNIQNKETLRLFRENINEMVIQTYQGSTTIPHYHMYLRKVSAMKLPYKIGLVQHGEWDRQLKFDTDPNFKGYVVFLLRK
;
A
#
# COMPACT_ATOMS: atom_id res chain seq x y z
N MET A 1 -39.51 -53.12 76.18
CA MET A 1 -40.57 -52.10 76.06
C MET A 1 -40.07 -50.96 75.17
N PHE A 2 -40.64 -50.90 73.97
CA PHE A 2 -40.90 -49.76 73.09
C PHE A 2 -40.41 -48.34 73.45
N LYS A 3 -39.63 -47.72 72.54
CA LYS A 3 -39.94 -46.54 71.67
C LYS A 3 -38.62 -45.88 71.24
N GLN A 4 -38.17 -46.02 69.98
CA GLN A 4 -38.44 -45.13 68.84
C GLN A 4 -38.34 -43.63 69.17
N ILE A 5 -37.37 -42.95 68.55
CA ILE A 5 -37.55 -41.69 67.79
C ILE A 5 -36.42 -41.59 66.74
N CYS A 6 -36.85 -41.37 65.50
CA CYS A 6 -36.05 -41.11 64.31
C CYS A 6 -35.28 -39.78 64.39
N SER A 7 -34.17 -39.67 63.65
CA SER A 7 -33.94 -38.51 62.76
C SER A 7 -32.73 -38.69 61.82
N ALA A 8 -33.05 -38.56 60.53
CA ALA A 8 -32.30 -37.90 59.46
C ALA A 8 -30.90 -38.41 59.05
N LEU A 9 -30.92 -39.16 57.95
CA LEU A 9 -30.07 -39.01 56.75
C LEU A 9 -29.23 -37.72 56.69
N ILE A 10 -27.96 -37.85 56.30
CA ILE A 10 -27.39 -37.29 55.06
C ILE A 10 -26.05 -38.00 54.80
N ALA A 11 -25.99 -38.75 53.71
CA ALA A 11 -24.76 -39.31 53.16
C ALA A 11 -24.09 -38.22 52.30
N THR A 12 -23.02 -37.62 52.81
CA THR A 12 -22.24 -36.64 52.06
C THR A 12 -21.22 -37.37 51.19
N SER A 13 -21.62 -37.62 49.95
CA SER A 13 -20.78 -38.18 48.90
C SER A 13 -19.64 -37.21 48.55
N CYS A 14 -18.40 -37.65 48.75
CA CYS A 14 -17.22 -36.98 48.24
C CYS A 14 -17.18 -37.07 46.71
N MET A 15 -17.55 -36.01 46.01
CA MET A 15 -17.12 -35.78 44.63
C MET A 15 -16.19 -34.56 44.60
N LEU A 16 -14.88 -34.83 44.65
CA LEU A 16 -13.84 -33.88 44.26
C LEU A 16 -13.84 -33.77 42.73
N SER A 17 -14.62 -32.83 42.21
CA SER A 17 -14.55 -32.42 40.81
C SER A 17 -13.23 -31.64 40.61
N LEU A 18 -12.19 -32.35 40.17
CA LEU A 18 -11.00 -31.72 39.61
C LEU A 18 -11.40 -31.02 38.31
N ILE A 19 -11.73 -29.73 38.41
CA ILE A 19 -11.81 -28.84 37.26
C ILE A 19 -10.36 -28.66 36.79
N ALA A 20 -9.93 -29.54 35.88
CA ALA A 20 -8.72 -29.32 35.12
C ALA A 20 -8.93 -28.02 34.33
N CYS A 21 -8.21 -26.97 34.72
CA CYS A 21 -8.00 -25.79 33.87
C CYS A 21 -7.38 -26.29 32.56
N GLN A 22 -8.21 -26.52 31.54
CA GLN A 22 -7.73 -26.64 30.18
C GLN A 22 -7.09 -25.29 29.85
N PRO A 23 -5.79 -25.24 29.48
CA PRO A 23 -5.25 -24.03 28.91
C PRO A 23 -6.07 -23.74 27.65
N SER A 24 -6.79 -22.61 27.66
CA SER A 24 -7.51 -22.14 26.49
C SER A 24 -6.52 -22.06 25.33
N GLN A 25 -6.61 -23.01 24.39
CA GLN A 25 -5.98 -22.92 23.08
C GLN A 25 -6.69 -21.86 22.25
N SER A 26 -6.57 -20.60 22.69
CA SER A 26 -6.92 -19.41 21.92
C SER A 26 -5.77 -18.40 22.02
N ALA A 27 -4.56 -18.90 21.82
CA ALA A 27 -3.51 -18.12 21.19
C ALA A 27 -3.26 -18.80 19.85
N ALA A 28 -4.08 -18.46 18.85
CA ALA A 28 -3.60 -18.52 17.48
C ALA A 28 -2.36 -17.64 17.49
N SER A 29 -1.19 -18.27 17.55
CA SER A 29 0.09 -17.64 17.41
C SER A 29 0.06 -16.95 16.06
N SER A 30 -0.29 -15.66 16.03
CA SER A 30 -0.01 -14.81 14.89
C SER A 30 1.51 -14.77 14.81
N SER A 31 2.10 -15.71 14.07
CA SER A 31 3.50 -15.64 13.70
C SER A 31 3.64 -14.34 12.94
N SER A 32 4.08 -13.27 13.60
CA SER A 32 4.29 -11.96 13.00
C SER A 32 5.45 -12.13 12.02
N TYR A 33 5.10 -12.49 10.79
CA TYR A 33 6.07 -12.54 9.73
C TYR A 33 6.50 -11.10 9.44
N HIS A 34 7.80 -10.89 9.37
CA HIS A 34 8.37 -9.61 9.00
C HIS A 34 8.77 -9.67 7.53
N ILE A 35 8.43 -8.63 6.77
CA ILE A 35 8.71 -8.57 5.33
C ILE A 35 10.21 -8.74 5.07
N ASP A 36 10.55 -9.83 4.39
CA ASP A 36 11.83 -10.02 3.72
C ASP A 36 11.69 -9.58 2.26
N ALA A 37 12.47 -8.57 1.85
CA ALA A 37 12.44 -8.06 0.49
C ALA A 37 12.79 -9.12 -0.57
N ASN A 38 13.49 -10.21 -0.20
CA ASN A 38 13.79 -11.31 -1.12
C ASN A 38 12.54 -12.09 -1.58
N ASP A 39 11.43 -12.00 -0.85
CA ASP A 39 10.17 -12.70 -1.16
C ASP A 39 9.31 -11.93 -2.20
N TYR A 40 9.77 -10.77 -2.66
CA TYR A 40 9.02 -9.84 -3.50
C TYR A 40 9.80 -9.42 -4.75
N ASP A 41 9.09 -8.89 -5.74
CA ASP A 41 9.66 -8.53 -7.05
C ASP A 41 9.31 -7.09 -7.49
N ALA A 42 8.74 -6.28 -6.60
CA ALA A 42 8.45 -4.88 -6.88
C ALA A 42 8.79 -3.99 -5.69
N PHE A 43 9.48 -2.87 -5.97
CA PHE A 43 10.09 -2.06 -4.92
C PHE A 43 9.95 -0.57 -5.16
N TRP A 44 9.74 0.19 -4.07
CA TRP A 44 9.96 1.63 -4.08
C TRP A 44 11.41 1.97 -3.75
N ILE A 45 11.99 2.90 -4.50
CA ILE A 45 13.33 3.47 -4.31
C ILE A 45 13.18 4.97 -4.10
N TRP A 46 13.32 5.41 -2.85
CA TRP A 46 13.16 6.82 -2.44
C TRP A 46 14.50 7.52 -2.18
N GLY A 47 15.61 6.87 -2.49
CA GLY A 47 16.94 7.40 -2.38
C GLY A 47 17.96 6.31 -2.71
N GLU A 48 19.20 6.55 -2.35
CA GLU A 48 20.26 5.57 -2.55
C GLU A 48 20.00 4.34 -1.67
N ILE A 49 19.52 3.28 -2.32
CA ILE A 49 19.41 1.94 -1.73
C ILE A 49 20.64 1.17 -2.19
N LYS A 50 21.39 0.59 -1.24
CA LYS A 50 22.54 -0.26 -1.55
C LYS A 50 22.10 -1.37 -2.52
N SER A 51 22.97 -1.74 -3.46
CA SER A 51 22.70 -2.82 -4.40
C SER A 51 22.47 -4.13 -3.66
N ALA A 52 21.19 -4.47 -3.48
CA ALA A 52 20.78 -5.72 -2.87
C ALA A 52 20.41 -6.73 -3.96
N PRO A 53 20.68 -8.05 -3.78
CA PRO A 53 20.43 -9.05 -4.81
C PRO A 53 18.98 -9.09 -5.33
N TYR A 54 18.00 -8.78 -4.49
CA TYR A 54 16.58 -8.75 -4.88
C TYR A 54 16.25 -7.64 -5.88
N LEU A 55 17.01 -6.53 -5.93
CA LEU A 55 16.79 -5.46 -6.91
C LEU A 55 17.08 -5.92 -8.34
N ASN A 56 18.11 -6.77 -8.53
CA ASN A 56 18.45 -7.31 -9.85
C ASN A 56 17.37 -8.25 -10.39
N LYS A 57 16.55 -8.83 -9.50
CA LYS A 57 15.43 -9.73 -9.84
C LYS A 57 14.09 -9.02 -9.87
N ALA A 58 14.05 -7.72 -9.58
CA ALA A 58 12.81 -6.95 -9.56
C ALA A 58 12.18 -6.96 -10.96
N LYS A 59 10.86 -7.15 -11.00
CA LYS A 59 10.03 -6.92 -12.19
C LYS A 59 9.63 -5.45 -12.32
N HIS A 60 9.31 -4.82 -11.20
CA HIS A 60 8.87 -3.42 -11.17
C HIS A 60 9.69 -2.59 -10.18
N VAL A 61 10.06 -1.37 -10.58
CA VAL A 61 10.74 -0.43 -9.70
C VAL A 61 10.06 0.92 -9.77
N TYR A 62 9.70 1.46 -8.60
CA TYR A 62 9.04 2.75 -8.44
C TYR A 62 10.06 3.74 -7.87
N VAL A 63 10.59 4.61 -8.71
CA VAL A 63 11.71 5.48 -8.35
C VAL A 63 11.21 6.90 -8.12
N LEU A 64 11.43 7.44 -6.91
CA LEU A 64 11.16 8.86 -6.63
C LEU A 64 12.02 9.74 -7.53
N GLN A 65 11.38 10.68 -8.24
CA GLN A 65 12.06 11.62 -9.16
C GLN A 65 11.73 13.09 -8.91
N GLY A 66 10.85 13.38 -7.94
CA GLY A 66 10.58 14.74 -7.53
C GLY A 66 9.36 14.90 -6.65
N GLU A 67 9.17 16.12 -6.18
CA GLU A 67 7.95 16.57 -5.54
C GLU A 67 7.37 17.78 -6.26
N ILE A 68 6.04 17.91 -6.24
CA ILE A 68 5.31 19.04 -6.77
C ILE A 68 4.70 19.81 -5.61
N ARG A 69 5.10 21.07 -5.49
CA ARG A 69 4.73 21.94 -4.39
C ARG A 69 4.59 23.38 -4.86
N ILE A 70 3.93 24.18 -4.03
CA ILE A 70 3.90 25.63 -4.19
C ILE A 70 5.23 26.20 -3.73
N ASP A 71 5.93 26.88 -4.63
CA ASP A 71 7.13 27.65 -4.30
C ASP A 71 6.77 28.79 -3.33
N LYS A 72 7.60 28.99 -2.32
CA LYS A 72 7.30 29.98 -1.27
C LYS A 72 7.41 31.41 -1.78
N ALA A 73 8.30 31.69 -2.73
CA ALA A 73 8.57 33.02 -3.23
C ALA A 73 7.63 33.39 -4.38
N SER A 74 7.58 32.59 -5.43
CA SER A 74 6.77 32.85 -6.62
C SER A 74 5.29 32.53 -6.44
N LYS A 75 4.93 31.74 -5.41
CA LYS A 75 3.58 31.17 -5.21
C LYS A 75 3.09 30.30 -6.37
N GLN A 76 4.00 29.92 -7.26
CA GLN A 76 3.68 29.03 -8.37
C GLN A 76 3.90 27.59 -7.96
N SER A 77 3.10 26.70 -8.54
CA SER A 77 3.40 25.27 -8.51
C SER A 77 4.71 25.00 -9.25
N ILE A 78 5.58 24.21 -8.65
CA ILE A 78 6.88 23.82 -9.21
C ILE A 78 7.14 22.33 -8.98
N LEU A 79 7.78 21.69 -9.97
CA LEU A 79 8.43 20.39 -9.78
C LEU A 79 9.85 20.62 -9.25
N MET A 80 10.14 20.11 -8.06
CA MET A 80 11.47 20.05 -7.45
C MET A 80 12.03 18.63 -7.60
N PRO A 81 13.13 18.43 -8.35
CA PRO A 81 13.76 17.12 -8.48
C PRO A 81 14.20 16.55 -7.13
N GLN A 82 13.96 15.25 -6.93
CA GLN A 82 14.35 14.50 -5.73
C GLN A 82 14.68 13.05 -6.10
N GLY A 83 15.23 12.30 -5.14
CA GLY A 83 15.56 10.88 -5.32
C GLY A 83 16.94 10.68 -5.93
N VAL A 84 17.08 9.60 -6.69
CA VAL A 84 18.36 9.18 -7.29
C VAL A 84 18.54 9.73 -8.71
N SER A 85 19.78 9.73 -9.18
CA SER A 85 20.10 9.96 -10.59
C SER A 85 19.49 8.85 -11.47
N VAL A 86 19.53 9.07 -12.80
CA VAL A 86 19.04 8.07 -13.76
C VAL A 86 19.82 6.78 -13.58
N LEU A 87 19.11 5.71 -13.23
CA LEU A 87 19.67 4.37 -13.10
C LEU A 87 19.75 3.70 -14.48
N ASN A 88 20.60 2.68 -14.62
CA ASN A 88 20.62 1.80 -15.78
C ASN A 88 20.04 0.44 -15.39
N ILE A 89 18.73 0.28 -15.58
CA ILE A 89 17.94 -0.90 -15.18
C ILE A 89 17.02 -1.35 -16.34
N PRO A 90 17.60 -1.75 -17.49
CA PRO A 90 16.88 -1.94 -18.75
C PRO A 90 15.90 -3.13 -18.74
N HIS A 91 16.05 -4.04 -17.77
CA HIS A 91 15.24 -5.25 -17.64
C HIS A 91 14.04 -5.08 -16.71
N GLN A 92 13.97 -3.97 -15.96
CA GLN A 92 12.90 -3.67 -15.03
C GLN A 92 11.84 -2.78 -15.70
N LYS A 93 10.57 -2.98 -15.34
CA LYS A 93 9.52 -1.98 -15.62
C LYS A 93 9.60 -0.85 -14.61
N VAL A 94 9.85 0.36 -15.08
CA VAL A 94 10.09 1.51 -14.21
C VAL A 94 8.86 2.42 -14.15
N TRP A 95 8.47 2.78 -12.93
CA TRP A 95 7.53 3.86 -12.66
C TRP A 95 8.30 5.05 -12.08
N LEU A 96 8.18 6.23 -12.68
CA LEU A 96 8.73 7.44 -12.08
C LEU A 96 7.70 8.05 -11.12
N VAL A 97 8.07 8.15 -9.85
CA VAL A 97 7.19 8.56 -8.75
C VAL A 97 7.37 10.05 -8.50
N PHE A 98 6.24 10.77 -8.43
CA PHE A 98 6.19 12.19 -8.12
C PHE A 98 5.28 12.41 -6.93
N ARG A 99 5.85 12.99 -5.86
CA ARG A 99 5.10 13.33 -4.66
C ARG A 99 4.36 14.65 -4.85
N ASN A 100 3.06 14.65 -4.71
CA ASN A 100 2.26 15.86 -4.77
C ASN A 100 2.00 16.42 -3.38
N HIS A 101 2.00 17.75 -3.29
CA HIS A 101 1.52 18.48 -2.12
C HIS A 101 0.24 19.26 -2.40
N HIS A 102 -0.18 19.33 -3.68
CA HIS A 102 -1.45 19.92 -4.12
C HIS A 102 -1.87 19.37 -5.50
N LEU A 103 -3.11 19.68 -5.91
CA LEU A 103 -3.69 19.22 -7.18
C LEU A 103 -3.74 20.29 -8.27
N ASN A 104 -3.53 21.56 -7.94
CA ASN A 104 -3.62 22.67 -8.89
C ASN A 104 -2.36 22.82 -9.77
N TRP A 105 -2.09 21.84 -10.64
CA TRP A 105 -1.00 21.91 -11.61
C TRP A 105 -1.29 22.94 -12.71
N GLN A 106 -0.27 23.66 -13.15
CA GLN A 106 -0.35 24.67 -14.22
C GLN A 106 0.23 24.14 -15.54
N HIS A 107 0.01 22.86 -15.85
CA HIS A 107 0.43 22.09 -17.04
C HIS A 107 1.94 21.87 -17.20
N HIS A 108 2.75 22.89 -16.91
CA HIS A 108 4.21 22.84 -17.07
C HIS A 108 4.90 21.79 -16.18
N GLU A 109 4.24 21.31 -15.12
CA GLU A 109 4.70 20.20 -14.28
C GLU A 109 4.72 18.90 -15.07
N LEU A 110 3.67 18.63 -15.85
CA LEU A 110 3.61 17.44 -16.70
C LEU A 110 4.67 17.50 -17.79
N ASP A 111 4.93 18.66 -18.39
CA ASP A 111 6.01 18.82 -19.37
C ASP A 111 7.38 18.48 -18.77
N LYS A 112 7.63 18.91 -17.53
CA LYS A 112 8.88 18.59 -16.80
C LYS A 112 8.96 17.10 -16.46
N ILE A 113 7.85 16.49 -16.06
CA ILE A 113 7.75 15.04 -15.84
C ILE A 113 8.07 14.28 -17.13
N LEU A 114 7.48 14.65 -18.26
CA LEU A 114 7.69 13.98 -19.54
C LEU A 114 9.12 14.14 -20.04
N LYS A 115 9.75 15.30 -19.83
CA LYS A 115 11.20 15.48 -20.08
C LYS A 115 12.03 14.51 -19.25
N ARG A 116 11.67 14.29 -17.98
CA ARG A 116 12.36 13.31 -17.12
C ARG A 116 12.12 11.88 -17.60
N VAL A 117 10.90 11.53 -18.01
CA VAL A 117 10.59 10.22 -18.60
C VAL A 117 11.49 9.95 -19.81
N LEU A 118 11.54 10.89 -20.77
CA LEU A 118 12.39 10.76 -21.96
C LEU A 118 13.87 10.63 -21.60
N GLN A 119 14.35 11.34 -20.57
CA GLN A 119 15.74 11.19 -20.11
C GLN A 119 16.06 9.77 -19.64
N TRP A 120 15.13 9.13 -18.91
CA TRP A 120 15.30 7.75 -18.47
C TRP A 120 15.24 6.75 -19.63
N GLU A 121 14.32 6.95 -20.57
CA GLU A 121 14.20 6.11 -21.77
C GLU A 121 15.44 6.21 -22.66
N ASN A 122 15.96 7.43 -22.88
CA ASN A 122 17.20 7.67 -23.64
C ASN A 122 18.43 7.03 -22.99
N SER A 123 18.34 6.69 -21.70
CA SER A 123 19.39 5.94 -20.98
C SER A 123 19.19 4.42 -21.05
N GLY A 124 18.24 3.93 -21.86
CA GLY A 124 17.97 2.52 -22.10
C GLY A 124 16.94 1.87 -21.16
N ASN A 125 16.25 2.65 -20.31
CA ASN A 125 15.28 2.10 -19.37
C ASN A 125 13.89 1.91 -19.99
N HIS A 126 13.17 0.88 -19.52
CA HIS A 126 11.76 0.67 -19.88
C HIS A 126 10.83 1.43 -18.92
N ILE A 127 10.38 2.62 -19.30
CA ILE A 127 9.41 3.37 -18.51
C ILE A 127 7.99 2.86 -18.75
N GLN A 128 7.39 2.24 -17.74
CA GLN A 128 6.00 1.78 -17.77
C GLN A 128 5.01 2.94 -17.63
N GLY A 129 5.37 3.96 -16.86
CA GLY A 129 4.48 5.08 -16.57
C GLY A 129 4.96 5.95 -15.42
N ILE A 130 4.05 6.76 -14.89
CA ILE A 130 4.29 7.61 -13.72
C ILE A 130 3.41 7.17 -12.56
N GLN A 131 3.90 7.37 -11.34
CA GLN A 131 3.11 7.20 -10.12
C GLN A 131 2.95 8.55 -9.42
N ILE A 132 1.72 8.89 -9.03
CA ILE A 132 1.43 10.05 -8.20
C ILE A 132 1.35 9.61 -6.74
N ASP A 133 2.28 10.08 -5.91
CA ASP A 133 2.23 9.92 -4.46
C ASP A 133 1.50 11.10 -3.84
N PHE A 134 0.27 10.90 -3.36
CA PHE A 134 -0.55 11.99 -2.79
C PHE A 134 -1.46 11.51 -1.66
N ASP A 135 -1.22 12.05 -0.46
CA ASP A 135 -1.99 11.75 0.75
C ASP A 135 -3.33 12.52 0.79
N ALA A 136 -4.19 12.29 -0.20
CA ALA A 136 -5.52 12.86 -0.22
C ALA A 136 -6.34 12.36 0.98
N ARG A 137 -6.94 13.29 1.72
CA ARG A 137 -7.94 12.95 2.74
C ARG A 137 -9.14 12.28 2.07
N THR A 138 -9.73 11.27 2.71
CA THR A 138 -10.89 10.52 2.17
C THR A 138 -12.04 11.41 1.69
N LYS A 139 -12.31 12.52 2.39
CA LYS A 139 -13.34 13.49 1.99
C LYS A 139 -13.05 14.28 0.69
N ASN A 140 -11.79 14.30 0.24
CA ASN A 140 -11.32 15.05 -0.93
C ASN A 140 -11.02 14.13 -2.14
N LEU A 141 -11.45 12.86 -2.10
CA LEU A 141 -11.09 11.90 -3.14
C LEU A 141 -11.81 12.12 -4.46
N HIS A 142 -12.96 12.80 -4.43
CA HIS A 142 -13.64 13.19 -5.66
C HIS A 142 -12.80 14.21 -6.43
N GLU A 143 -12.29 15.24 -5.76
CA GLU A 143 -11.39 16.24 -6.33
C GLU A 143 -10.09 15.61 -6.84
N TYR A 144 -9.58 14.61 -6.11
CA TYR A 144 -8.43 13.85 -6.59
C TYR A 144 -8.75 13.05 -7.85
N GLY A 145 -9.91 12.40 -7.92
CA GLY A 145 -10.37 11.71 -9.13
C GLY A 145 -10.50 12.63 -10.34
N LEU A 146 -11.02 13.85 -10.15
CA LEU A 146 -11.12 14.86 -11.22
C LEU A 146 -9.73 15.29 -11.70
N PHE A 147 -8.79 15.51 -10.78
CA PHE A 147 -7.40 15.79 -11.11
C PHE A 147 -6.78 14.66 -11.94
N LEU A 148 -6.95 13.40 -11.52
CA LEU A 148 -6.41 12.24 -12.24
C LEU A 148 -7.03 12.10 -13.64
N GLN A 149 -8.32 12.42 -13.81
CA GLN A 149 -8.95 12.45 -15.13
C GLN A 149 -8.31 13.48 -16.05
N GLN A 150 -8.03 14.69 -15.55
CA GLN A 150 -7.35 15.72 -16.32
C GLN A 150 -5.92 15.29 -16.68
N LEU A 151 -5.18 14.76 -15.70
CA LEU A 151 -3.84 14.23 -15.92
C LEU A 151 -3.85 13.12 -16.98
N ARG A 152 -4.82 12.19 -16.91
CA ARG A 152 -4.92 11.08 -17.86
C ARG A 152 -5.14 11.53 -19.29
N LYS A 153 -5.92 12.59 -19.51
CA LYS A 153 -6.16 13.19 -20.84
C LYS A 153 -4.88 13.76 -21.46
N GLN A 154 -3.98 14.27 -20.63
CA GLN A 154 -2.74 14.93 -21.09
C GLN A 154 -1.55 13.97 -21.17
N LEU A 155 -1.51 12.93 -20.33
CA LEU A 155 -0.44 11.94 -20.31
C LEU A 155 -0.52 11.05 -21.56
N PRO A 156 0.56 10.91 -22.36
CA PRO A 156 0.57 10.06 -23.56
C PRO A 156 0.09 8.63 -23.28
N GLN A 157 -0.66 8.05 -24.21
CA GLN A 157 -1.37 6.77 -23.99
C GLN A 157 -0.44 5.59 -23.73
N GLN A 158 0.82 5.63 -24.21
CA GLN A 158 1.79 4.57 -23.93
C GLN A 158 2.18 4.49 -22.45
N TYR A 159 2.05 5.58 -21.70
CA TYR A 159 2.42 5.63 -20.29
C TYR A 159 1.22 5.34 -19.40
N GLN A 160 1.41 4.41 -18.47
CA GLN A 160 0.42 4.10 -17.45
C GLN A 160 0.42 5.14 -16.32
N LEU A 161 -0.69 5.22 -15.59
CA LEU A 161 -0.86 6.07 -14.42
C LEU A 161 -1.11 5.21 -13.17
N SER A 162 -0.15 5.23 -12.25
CA SER A 162 -0.25 4.61 -10.93
C SER A 162 -0.49 5.68 -9.87
N ILE A 163 -1.12 5.33 -8.76
CA ILE A 163 -1.26 6.22 -7.60
C ILE A 163 -0.93 5.46 -6.30
N THR A 164 -0.44 6.17 -5.28
CA THR A 164 -0.49 5.66 -3.90
C THR A 164 -1.86 5.95 -3.30
N SER A 165 -2.26 5.17 -2.30
CA SER A 165 -3.48 5.42 -1.53
C SER A 165 -3.29 5.11 -0.06
N LEU A 166 -3.92 5.91 0.79
CA LEU A 166 -4.07 5.62 2.21
C LEU A 166 -5.07 4.47 2.41
N MET A 167 -4.93 3.71 3.49
CA MET A 167 -5.78 2.54 3.75
C MET A 167 -7.25 2.88 3.93
N ASP A 168 -7.58 4.06 4.47
CA ASP A 168 -8.95 4.46 4.75
C ASP A 168 -9.79 4.72 3.50
N TRP A 169 -9.14 4.82 2.32
CA TRP A 169 -9.80 4.93 1.01
C TRP A 169 -10.61 3.67 0.67
N THR A 170 -10.36 2.53 1.31
CA THR A 170 -11.20 1.33 1.13
C THR A 170 -12.62 1.52 1.69
N ASN A 171 -12.90 2.63 2.39
CA ASN A 171 -14.24 3.00 2.85
C ASN A 171 -15.03 3.88 1.87
N ILE A 172 -14.49 4.23 0.69
CA ILE A 172 -15.23 5.04 -0.30
C ILE A 172 -16.48 4.30 -0.78
N GLN A 173 -17.62 4.97 -0.67
CA GLN A 173 -18.90 4.49 -1.21
C GLN A 173 -19.40 5.34 -2.40
N ASN A 174 -18.78 6.49 -2.65
CA ASN A 174 -19.18 7.39 -3.71
C ASN A 174 -18.88 6.75 -5.08
N LYS A 175 -19.95 6.35 -5.79
CA LYS A 175 -19.86 5.65 -7.08
C LYS A 175 -19.13 6.44 -8.15
N GLU A 176 -19.33 7.76 -8.17
CA GLU A 176 -18.71 8.65 -9.14
C GLU A 176 -17.19 8.77 -8.93
N THR A 177 -16.76 8.87 -7.68
CA THR A 177 -15.34 8.86 -7.32
C THR A 177 -14.67 7.54 -7.71
N LEU A 178 -15.32 6.40 -7.44
CA LEU A 178 -14.83 5.09 -7.87
C LEU A 178 -14.80 4.96 -9.41
N ARG A 179 -15.76 5.56 -10.11
CA ARG A 179 -15.77 5.62 -11.58
C ARG A 179 -14.60 6.43 -12.11
N LEU A 180 -14.35 7.62 -11.55
CA LEU A 180 -13.21 8.47 -11.90
C LEU A 180 -11.89 7.72 -11.73
N PHE A 181 -11.68 7.01 -10.63
CA PHE A 181 -10.47 6.20 -10.49
C PHE A 181 -10.40 5.07 -11.53
N ARG A 182 -11.46 4.27 -11.67
CA ARG A 182 -11.49 3.12 -12.60
C ARG A 182 -11.17 3.48 -14.04
N GLU A 183 -11.63 4.63 -14.51
CA GLU A 183 -11.44 5.06 -15.89
C GLU A 183 -10.08 5.69 -16.15
N ASN A 184 -9.39 6.17 -15.10
CA ASN A 184 -8.23 7.05 -15.29
C ASN A 184 -6.91 6.50 -14.74
N ILE A 185 -6.93 5.47 -13.88
CA ILE A 185 -5.70 4.85 -13.35
C ILE A 185 -5.53 3.41 -13.82
N ASN A 186 -4.28 2.97 -13.91
CA ASN A 186 -3.91 1.59 -14.23
C ASN A 186 -3.69 0.73 -12.97
N GLU A 187 -3.25 1.34 -11.87
CA GLU A 187 -3.11 0.68 -10.58
C GLU A 187 -3.15 1.69 -9.43
N MET A 188 -3.64 1.23 -8.27
CA MET A 188 -3.57 1.91 -7.00
C MET A 188 -2.74 1.07 -6.02
N VAL A 189 -1.75 1.66 -5.36
CA VAL A 189 -0.91 0.94 -4.39
C VAL A 189 -1.26 1.39 -2.97
N ILE A 190 -1.87 0.49 -2.20
CA ILE A 190 -2.38 0.78 -0.85
C ILE A 190 -1.26 0.66 0.17
N GLN A 191 -0.84 1.76 0.76
CA GLN A 191 0.24 1.76 1.74
C GLN A 191 -0.27 1.27 3.09
N THR A 192 0.26 0.14 3.57
CA THR A 192 -0.10 -0.43 4.89
C THR A 192 0.87 -0.03 5.99
N TYR A 193 1.64 1.05 5.79
CA TYR A 193 2.70 1.49 6.68
C TYR A 193 2.74 3.01 6.77
N GLN A 194 3.31 3.52 7.86
CA GLN A 194 3.64 4.92 8.02
C GLN A 194 5.12 5.03 8.43
N GLY A 195 5.93 5.69 7.62
CA GLY A 195 7.38 5.72 7.81
C GLY A 195 7.96 4.31 7.69
N SER A 196 8.55 3.80 8.77
CA SER A 196 9.18 2.48 8.85
C SER A 196 8.30 1.39 9.48
N THR A 197 7.04 1.69 9.81
CA THR A 197 6.22 0.84 10.67
C THR A 197 4.90 0.48 10.01
N THR A 198 4.55 -0.81 10.01
CA THR A 198 3.23 -1.29 9.57
C THR A 198 2.13 -0.66 10.45
N ILE A 199 1.07 -0.14 9.83
CA ILE A 199 -0.06 0.46 10.56
C ILE A 199 -0.88 -0.66 11.23
N PRO A 200 -1.19 -0.57 12.54
CA PRO A 200 -2.01 -1.57 13.21
C PRO A 200 -3.37 -1.80 12.56
N HIS A 201 -3.91 -3.01 12.70
CA HIS A 201 -5.23 -3.39 12.19
C HIS A 201 -5.45 -3.19 10.68
N TYR A 202 -4.38 -3.09 9.87
CA TYR A 202 -4.45 -2.94 8.41
C TYR A 202 -5.34 -3.99 7.72
N HIS A 203 -5.41 -5.22 8.26
CA HIS A 203 -6.28 -6.29 7.77
C HIS A 203 -7.77 -5.89 7.71
N MET A 204 -8.25 -5.04 8.63
CA MET A 204 -9.63 -4.54 8.65
C MET A 204 -9.94 -3.71 7.40
N TYR A 205 -8.96 -2.92 6.94
CA TYR A 205 -9.08 -2.10 5.74
C TYR A 205 -8.94 -2.94 4.47
N LEU A 206 -7.98 -3.87 4.45
CA LEU A 206 -7.73 -4.71 3.28
C LEU A 206 -8.91 -5.65 2.97
N ARG A 207 -9.68 -6.10 3.96
CA ARG A 207 -10.90 -6.89 3.72
C ARG A 207 -11.95 -6.18 2.86
N LYS A 208 -11.90 -4.84 2.78
CA LYS A 208 -12.86 -4.03 2.00
C LYS A 208 -12.35 -3.69 0.61
N VAL A 209 -11.07 -3.93 0.30
CA VAL A 209 -10.45 -3.45 -0.95
C VAL A 209 -11.15 -3.99 -2.20
N SER A 210 -11.52 -5.27 -2.19
CA SER A 210 -12.17 -5.94 -3.33
C SER A 210 -13.51 -5.29 -3.70
N ALA A 211 -14.20 -4.65 -2.75
CA ALA A 211 -15.46 -3.95 -3.01
C ALA A 211 -15.29 -2.71 -3.90
N MET A 212 -14.09 -2.12 -3.96
CA MET A 212 -13.79 -0.95 -4.79
C MET A 212 -13.82 -1.29 -6.29
N LYS A 213 -13.52 -2.56 -6.66
CA LYS A 213 -13.39 -3.02 -8.05
C LYS A 213 -12.46 -2.11 -8.86
N LEU A 214 -11.27 -1.86 -8.31
CA LEU A 214 -10.17 -1.09 -8.91
C LEU A 214 -8.93 -1.98 -8.95
N PRO A 215 -8.07 -1.89 -9.98
CA PRO A 215 -6.79 -2.60 -9.98
C PRO A 215 -5.91 -2.10 -8.83
N TYR A 216 -5.46 -3.00 -7.96
CA TYR A 216 -4.69 -2.61 -6.77
C TYR A 216 -3.47 -3.48 -6.52
N LYS A 217 -2.48 -2.89 -5.87
CA LYS A 217 -1.37 -3.57 -5.21
C LYS A 217 -1.37 -3.21 -3.73
N ILE A 218 -0.68 -4.02 -2.93
CA ILE A 218 -0.50 -3.76 -1.50
C ILE A 218 0.94 -3.29 -1.26
N GLY A 219 1.05 -2.09 -0.71
CA GLY A 219 2.29 -1.46 -0.30
C GLY A 219 2.72 -1.92 1.08
N LEU A 220 3.87 -2.58 1.15
CA LEU A 220 4.49 -3.11 2.35
C LEU A 220 5.74 -2.29 2.70
N VAL A 221 6.18 -2.33 3.95
CA VAL A 221 7.49 -1.77 4.34
C VAL A 221 8.45 -2.90 4.66
N GLN A 222 9.71 -2.77 4.24
CA GLN A 222 10.77 -3.72 4.56
C GLN A 222 10.88 -3.89 6.09
N HIS A 223 10.97 -5.13 6.56
CA HIS A 223 10.94 -5.48 7.99
C HIS A 223 9.63 -5.13 8.71
N GLY A 224 8.60 -4.65 8.02
CA GLY A 224 7.28 -4.45 8.61
C GLY A 224 6.58 -5.77 8.91
N GLU A 225 5.61 -5.74 9.81
CA GLU A 225 4.74 -6.89 10.09
C GLU A 225 3.79 -7.18 8.92
N TRP A 226 3.55 -8.47 8.66
CA TRP A 226 2.61 -8.92 7.63
C TRP A 226 1.93 -10.25 7.99
N ASP A 227 0.62 -10.32 7.76
CA ASP A 227 -0.22 -11.47 7.99
C ASP A 227 -0.33 -12.27 6.70
N ARG A 228 0.43 -13.36 6.62
CA ARG A 228 0.44 -14.28 5.46
C ARG A 228 -0.88 -15.06 5.30
N GLN A 229 -1.81 -14.98 6.26
CA GLN A 229 -3.15 -15.57 6.13
C GLN A 229 -4.05 -14.73 5.22
N LEU A 230 -3.75 -13.44 5.02
CA LEU A 230 -4.43 -12.63 4.02
C LEU A 230 -4.09 -13.15 2.61
N LYS A 231 -5.12 -13.62 1.90
CA LYS A 231 -5.01 -14.11 0.53
C LYS A 231 -5.78 -13.19 -0.40
N PHE A 232 -5.10 -12.69 -1.42
CA PHE A 232 -5.67 -11.82 -2.45
C PHE A 232 -5.63 -12.48 -3.84
N ASP A 233 -5.03 -13.67 -3.96
CA ASP A 233 -4.76 -14.33 -5.24
C ASP A 233 -6.03 -14.71 -6.02
N THR A 234 -7.18 -14.79 -5.34
CA THR A 234 -8.49 -15.05 -5.95
C THR A 234 -9.21 -13.78 -6.41
N ASP A 235 -8.72 -12.58 -6.04
CA ASP A 235 -9.30 -11.31 -6.48
C ASP A 235 -8.70 -10.91 -7.84
N PRO A 236 -9.49 -10.83 -8.92
CA PRO A 236 -8.97 -10.49 -10.25
C PRO A 236 -8.38 -9.07 -10.34
N ASN A 237 -8.71 -8.20 -9.38
CA ASN A 237 -8.19 -6.84 -9.32
C ASN A 237 -6.84 -6.75 -8.59
N PHE A 238 -6.43 -7.80 -7.86
CA PHE A 238 -5.14 -7.82 -7.19
C PHE A 238 -4.00 -7.96 -8.21
N LYS A 239 -3.00 -7.08 -8.13
CA LYS A 239 -1.87 -6.98 -9.06
C LYS A 239 -0.52 -7.24 -8.38
N GLY A 240 -0.52 -7.69 -7.13
CA GLY A 240 0.69 -8.02 -6.37
C GLY A 240 1.03 -7.02 -5.26
N TYR A 241 2.29 -7.05 -4.82
CA TYR A 241 2.79 -6.25 -3.71
C TYR A 241 3.84 -5.25 -4.21
N VAL A 242 4.11 -4.20 -3.44
CA VAL A 242 5.26 -3.32 -3.62
C VAL A 242 5.92 -3.09 -2.27
N VAL A 243 7.22 -3.33 -2.15
CA VAL A 243 7.96 -3.18 -0.88
C VAL A 243 8.70 -1.85 -0.85
N PHE A 244 8.46 -1.07 0.19
CA PHE A 244 9.22 0.13 0.51
C PHE A 244 10.54 -0.24 1.18
N LEU A 245 11.64 0.04 0.49
CA LEU A 245 12.98 -0.29 0.97
C LEU A 245 13.47 0.77 1.96
N LEU A 246 13.89 0.31 3.14
CA LEU A 246 14.46 1.19 4.15
C LEU A 246 15.95 1.39 3.88
N ARG A 247 16.43 2.62 4.09
CA ARG A 247 17.86 2.91 4.08
C ARG A 247 18.46 2.29 5.35
N LYS A 248 19.51 1.47 5.18
CA LYS A 248 20.33 0.95 6.28
C LYS A 248 21.57 1.80 6.46
#